data_AF-A0A1Q7Z9I6-F1
#
_entry.id   AF-A0A1Q7Z9I6-F1
#
_cell.length_a   1.000
_cell.length_b   1.000
_cell.length_c   1.000
_cell.angle_alpha   90.00
_cell.angle_beta   90.00
_cell.angle_gamma   90.00
#
_symmetry.space_group_name_H-M   'P 1'
#
loop_
_entity.id
_entity.type
_entity.pdbx_description
1 polymer ?
#
loop_
_entity_poly.entity_id
_entity_poly.type
_entity_poly.pdbx_seq_one_letter_code
_entity_poly.pdbx_strand_id
1 'polypeptide(L)'
;MDILHDALGFAARGFIVFATIALTVLFCVAVLRRRRPRGSWLHVKPLNKQIEALGDALRGNLMKRRELRRLRRKRKKVDAGRPNVFVLDFKGDLFATAVRNLREEVTAITAVAGKGDEVVVRLESAGGAVPHYGLAAAQLMRVRDKSIKLTVCIDRVAASGGYMMACVADAVVAAPFAIIGSIGVVAQVPNFHRLLKKHDVDFQEMTAGEFKRTVSVFGEITERGRKKFQEELEDTHSLFKQFVKAHRPKLDLDQVATGEHWLARRGLELGLVDQLRT
;
A
#
# COMPACT_ATOMS: atom_id res chain seq x y z
N MET A 1 67.00 10.24 -30.82
CA MET A 1 66.42 9.51 -29.67
C MET A 1 64.98 9.99 -29.36
N ASP A 2 64.53 11.12 -29.92
CA ASP A 2 63.24 11.74 -29.56
C ASP A 2 62.00 11.09 -30.19
N ILE A 3 62.09 10.64 -31.44
CA ILE A 3 60.93 10.05 -32.16
C ILE A 3 60.45 8.74 -31.50
N LEU A 4 61.37 7.93 -30.99
CA LEU A 4 61.04 6.67 -30.33
C LEU A 4 60.37 6.90 -28.98
N HIS A 5 60.80 7.93 -28.25
CA HIS A 5 60.21 8.34 -26.97
C HIS A 5 58.81 8.93 -27.14
N ASP A 6 58.60 9.76 -28.18
CA ASP A 6 57.29 10.33 -28.49
C ASP A 6 56.29 9.27 -28.98
N ALA A 7 56.75 8.33 -29.81
CA ALA A 7 55.91 7.21 -30.25
C ALA A 7 55.51 6.29 -29.08
N LEU A 8 56.43 6.01 -28.15
CA LEU A 8 56.13 5.25 -26.93
C LEU A 8 55.16 6.00 -26.03
N GLY A 9 55.35 7.31 -25.86
CA GLY A 9 54.47 8.17 -25.06
C GLY A 9 53.06 8.24 -25.63
N PHE A 10 52.92 8.34 -26.95
CA PHE A 10 51.63 8.32 -27.64
C PHE A 10 50.93 6.96 -27.51
N ALA A 11 51.65 5.85 -27.72
CA ALA A 11 51.11 4.51 -27.55
C ALA A 11 50.66 4.23 -26.10
N ALA A 12 51.44 4.66 -25.11
CA ALA A 12 51.08 4.54 -23.70
C ALA A 12 49.81 5.33 -23.35
N ARG A 13 49.68 6.58 -23.83
CA ARG A 13 48.46 7.39 -23.65
C ARG A 13 47.25 6.77 -24.34
N GLY A 14 47.42 6.26 -25.56
CA GLY A 14 46.36 5.55 -26.29
C GLY A 14 45.89 4.29 -25.55
N PHE A 15 46.82 3.51 -24.99
CA PHE A 15 46.50 2.33 -24.19
C PHE A 15 45.75 2.68 -22.90
N ILE A 16 46.16 3.75 -22.19
CA ILE A 16 45.47 4.20 -20.98
C ILE A 16 44.03 4.65 -21.29
N VAL A 17 43.82 5.41 -22.37
CA VAL A 17 42.48 5.83 -22.79
C VAL A 17 41.63 4.62 -23.20
N PHE A 18 42.19 3.69 -23.97
CA PHE A 18 41.49 2.47 -24.34
C PHE A 18 41.13 1.61 -23.12
N ALA A 19 42.07 1.41 -22.20
CA ALA A 19 41.88 0.64 -20.99
C ALA A 19 40.82 1.27 -20.08
N THR A 20 40.81 2.60 -19.94
CA THR A 20 39.82 3.32 -19.12
C THR A 20 38.42 3.25 -19.73
N ILE A 21 38.28 3.39 -21.06
CA ILE A 21 37.00 3.21 -21.76
C ILE A 21 36.52 1.76 -21.63
N ALA A 22 37.40 0.78 -21.84
CA ALA A 22 37.06 -0.63 -21.69
C ALA A 22 36.60 -0.95 -20.26
N LEU A 23 37.28 -0.42 -19.24
CA LEU A 23 36.91 -0.58 -17.83
C LEU A 23 35.57 0.08 -17.48
N THR A 24 35.31 1.28 -18.00
CA THR A 24 34.02 1.96 -17.77
C THR A 24 32.88 1.23 -18.48
N VAL A 25 33.08 0.73 -19.69
CA VAL A 25 32.10 -0.11 -20.39
C VAL A 25 31.85 -1.41 -19.63
N LEU A 26 32.91 -2.11 -19.19
CA LEU A 26 32.78 -3.32 -18.37
C LEU A 26 32.07 -3.05 -17.04
N PHE A 27 32.37 -1.92 -16.39
CA PHE A 27 31.71 -1.50 -15.17
C PHE A 27 30.24 -1.18 -15.41
N CYS A 28 29.91 -0.43 -16.46
CA CYS A 28 28.53 -0.16 -16.87
C CYS A 28 27.77 -1.45 -17.16
N VAL A 29 28.36 -2.39 -17.91
CA VAL A 29 27.76 -3.70 -18.20
C VAL A 29 27.59 -4.54 -16.92
N ALA A 30 28.54 -4.51 -15.99
CA ALA A 30 28.45 -5.19 -14.70
C ALA A 30 27.34 -4.60 -13.81
N VAL A 31 27.19 -3.27 -13.79
CA VAL A 31 26.11 -2.55 -13.10
C VAL A 31 24.75 -2.86 -13.74
N LEU A 32 24.68 -2.87 -15.08
CA LEU A 32 23.48 -3.24 -15.84
C LEU A 32 23.10 -4.72 -15.62
N ARG A 33 24.07 -5.63 -15.53
CA ARG A 33 23.83 -7.06 -15.22
C ARG A 33 23.39 -7.28 -13.77
N ARG A 34 23.91 -6.50 -12.80
CA ARG A 34 23.40 -6.48 -11.41
C ARG A 34 21.97 -5.97 -11.31
N ARG A 35 21.51 -5.20 -12.29
CA ARG A 35 20.11 -4.76 -12.44
C ARG A 35 19.22 -5.77 -13.16
N ARG A 36 19.63 -7.04 -13.36
CA ARG A 36 18.62 -8.09 -13.62
C ARG A 36 17.64 -8.08 -12.45
N PRO A 37 16.33 -7.93 -12.68
CA PRO A 37 15.36 -8.02 -11.60
C PRO A 37 15.55 -9.41 -10.98
N ARG A 38 15.98 -9.45 -9.72
CA ARG A 38 15.86 -10.66 -8.91
C ARG A 38 14.39 -11.06 -9.02
N GLY A 39 14.11 -12.26 -9.51
CA GLY A 39 12.75 -12.76 -9.68
C GLY A 39 11.94 -12.51 -8.40
N SER A 40 10.66 -12.18 -8.56
CA SER A 40 9.76 -11.96 -7.41
C SER A 40 9.79 -13.21 -6.53
N TRP A 41 10.33 -13.07 -5.31
CA TRP A 41 10.24 -14.11 -4.30
C TRP A 41 8.90 -13.95 -3.58
N LEU A 42 8.20 -15.06 -3.35
CA LEU A 42 7.04 -15.10 -2.47
C LEU A 42 7.43 -15.91 -1.23
N HIS A 43 7.28 -15.31 -0.06
CA HIS A 43 7.59 -15.97 1.20
C HIS A 43 6.30 -16.38 1.91
N VAL A 44 5.99 -17.68 1.88
CA VAL A 44 4.77 -18.23 2.47
C VAL A 44 5.05 -18.77 3.87
N LYS A 45 4.30 -18.28 4.87
CA LYS A 45 4.41 -18.71 6.28
C LYS A 45 3.17 -19.50 6.70
N PRO A 46 3.29 -20.79 7.08
CA PRO A 46 2.15 -21.56 7.59
C PRO A 46 1.75 -21.11 9.02
N LEU A 47 0.78 -20.21 9.13
CA LEU A 47 0.35 -19.63 10.42
C LEU A 47 -0.07 -20.69 11.44
N ASN A 48 -0.75 -21.75 11.00
CA ASN A 48 -1.14 -22.87 11.88
C ASN A 48 0.08 -23.48 12.59
N LYS A 49 1.20 -23.70 11.87
CA LYS A 49 2.43 -24.25 12.46
C LYS A 49 3.06 -23.28 13.45
N GLN A 50 2.99 -21.98 13.19
CA GLN A 50 3.51 -20.95 14.08
C GLN A 50 2.73 -20.89 15.40
N ILE A 51 1.40 -20.85 15.33
CA ILE A 51 0.52 -20.84 16.52
C ILE A 51 0.71 -22.12 17.33
N GLU A 52 0.77 -23.27 16.65
CA GLU A 52 1.05 -24.55 17.27
C GLU A 52 2.41 -24.59 17.99
N ALA A 53 3.46 -24.04 17.38
CA ALA A 53 4.79 -23.96 17.96
C ALA A 53 4.82 -23.06 19.20
N LEU A 54 4.16 -21.90 19.16
CA LEU A 54 4.01 -21.01 20.32
C LEU A 54 3.29 -21.71 21.47
N GLY A 55 2.16 -22.37 21.19
CA GLY A 55 1.42 -23.13 22.19
C GLY A 55 2.23 -24.29 22.78
N ASP A 56 3.04 -24.97 21.97
CA ASP A 56 3.91 -26.04 22.44
C ASP A 56 5.08 -25.54 23.29
N ALA A 57 5.62 -24.35 22.99
CA ALA A 57 6.66 -23.73 23.81
C ALA A 57 6.13 -23.42 25.21
N LEU A 58 4.92 -22.89 25.33
CA LEU A 58 4.27 -22.66 26.62
C LEU A 58 3.95 -23.98 27.35
N ARG A 59 3.30 -24.93 26.67
CA ARG A 59 2.98 -26.25 27.27
C ARG A 59 4.23 -27.00 27.71
N GLY A 60 5.35 -26.86 27.01
CA GLY A 60 6.62 -27.47 27.40
C GLY A 60 7.13 -27.04 28.78
N ASN A 61 6.73 -25.85 29.23
CA ASN A 61 7.05 -25.33 30.57
C ASN A 61 5.97 -25.66 31.61
N LEU A 62 4.74 -25.97 31.18
CA LEU A 62 3.59 -26.21 32.07
C LEU A 62 3.29 -27.71 32.32
N MET A 63 3.76 -28.63 31.47
CA MET A 63 3.44 -30.06 31.59
C MET A 63 4.62 -30.99 31.32
N LYS A 64 4.48 -32.26 31.72
CA LYS A 64 5.53 -33.28 31.56
C LYS A 64 5.82 -33.53 30.08
N ARG A 65 7.10 -33.66 29.72
CA ARG A 65 7.57 -33.91 28.33
C ARG A 65 6.84 -35.07 27.63
N ARG A 66 6.47 -36.12 28.37
CA ARG A 66 5.76 -37.29 27.82
C ARG A 66 4.33 -36.94 27.35
N GLU A 67 3.64 -36.07 28.07
CA GLU A 67 2.29 -35.62 27.73
C GLU A 67 2.31 -34.70 26.51
N LEU A 68 3.25 -33.76 26.45
CA LEU A 68 3.45 -32.90 25.28
C LEU A 68 3.74 -33.73 24.01
N ARG A 69 4.59 -34.78 24.12
CA ARG A 69 4.84 -35.71 23.01
C ARG A 69 3.57 -36.45 22.56
N ARG A 70 2.71 -36.85 23.50
CA ARG A 70 1.42 -37.49 23.17
C ARG A 70 0.49 -36.51 22.45
N LEU A 71 0.39 -35.25 22.90
CA LEU A 71 -0.43 -34.21 22.25
C LEU A 71 0.04 -33.96 20.81
N ARG A 72 1.35 -33.80 20.60
CA ARG A 72 1.92 -33.62 19.25
C ARG A 72 1.58 -34.79 18.31
N ARG A 73 1.64 -36.03 18.81
CA ARG A 73 1.27 -37.22 18.03
C ARG A 73 -0.23 -37.32 17.74
N LYS A 74 -1.09 -36.75 18.59
CA LYS A 74 -2.55 -36.71 18.38
C LYS A 74 -2.98 -35.64 17.38
N ARG A 75 -2.14 -34.64 17.05
CA ARG A 75 -2.48 -33.65 16.02
C ARG A 75 -2.63 -34.37 14.68
N LYS A 76 -3.85 -34.37 14.14
CA LYS A 76 -4.11 -34.85 12.79
C LYS A 76 -3.34 -33.98 11.80
N LYS A 77 -2.74 -34.60 10.77
CA LYS A 77 -2.26 -33.85 9.60
C LYS A 77 -3.46 -33.13 8.98
N VAL A 78 -3.25 -31.88 8.54
CA VAL A 78 -4.26 -31.14 7.80
C VAL A 78 -4.59 -31.95 6.55
N ASP A 79 -5.87 -32.24 6.38
CA ASP A 79 -6.34 -33.07 5.27
C ASP A 79 -6.16 -32.34 3.94
N ALA A 80 -5.71 -33.06 2.91
CA ALA A 80 -5.56 -32.48 1.58
C ALA A 80 -6.96 -32.20 1.01
N GLY A 81 -7.23 -30.95 0.61
CA GLY A 81 -8.52 -30.56 0.02
C GLY A 81 -9.45 -29.75 0.94
N ARG A 82 -9.03 -29.39 2.15
CA ARG A 82 -9.73 -28.36 2.93
C ARG A 82 -9.51 -26.97 2.34
N PRO A 83 -10.51 -26.07 2.37
CA PRO A 83 -10.32 -24.68 1.97
C PRO A 83 -9.20 -24.00 2.75
N ASN A 84 -8.42 -23.19 2.05
CA ASN A 84 -7.33 -22.41 2.60
C ASN A 84 -7.79 -21.00 2.96
N VAL A 85 -7.14 -20.42 3.98
CA VAL A 85 -7.24 -19.00 4.29
C VAL A 85 -5.88 -18.36 4.02
N PHE A 86 -5.83 -17.50 3.01
CA PHE A 86 -4.65 -16.72 2.68
C PHE A 86 -4.67 -15.41 3.46
N VAL A 87 -3.68 -15.20 4.33
CA VAL A 87 -3.60 -13.98 5.15
C VAL A 87 -2.57 -13.04 4.55
N LEU A 88 -3.02 -11.83 4.20
CA LEU A 88 -2.19 -10.75 3.67
C LEU A 88 -2.08 -9.63 4.71
N ASP A 89 -0.94 -8.97 4.73
CA ASP A 89 -0.67 -7.81 5.59
C ASP A 89 -0.57 -6.56 4.73
N PHE A 90 -1.42 -5.57 5.00
CA PHE A 90 -1.34 -4.27 4.35
C PHE A 90 -1.18 -3.16 5.39
N LYS A 91 0.05 -2.67 5.51
CA LYS A 91 0.35 -1.45 6.28
C LYS A 91 0.57 -0.29 5.32
N GLY A 92 -0.41 0.61 5.26
CA GLY A 92 -0.42 1.72 4.32
C GLY A 92 0.28 2.97 4.86
N ASP A 93 1.12 3.58 4.03
CA ASP A 93 1.65 4.94 4.21
C ASP A 93 0.91 5.95 3.32
N LEU A 94 1.34 7.21 3.29
CA LEU A 94 0.70 8.26 2.50
C LEU A 94 0.59 7.91 1.00
N PHE A 95 1.51 7.12 0.46
CA PHE A 95 1.55 6.74 -0.96
C PHE A 95 1.14 5.28 -1.20
N ALA A 96 0.58 4.62 -0.20
CA ALA A 96 0.23 3.21 -0.22
C ALA A 96 1.35 2.31 -0.79
N THR A 97 2.62 2.55 -0.44
CA THR A 97 3.79 1.87 -1.08
C THR A 97 3.72 0.34 -1.01
N ALA A 98 3.05 -0.21 0.00
CA ALA A 98 2.78 -1.63 0.16
C ALA A 98 1.95 -2.25 -1.01
N VAL A 99 1.26 -1.43 -1.82
CA VAL A 99 0.49 -1.88 -2.99
C VAL A 99 1.32 -2.68 -4.00
N ARG A 100 2.63 -2.39 -4.08
CA ARG A 100 3.54 -3.14 -4.95
C ARG A 100 3.59 -4.61 -4.55
N ASN A 101 3.67 -4.91 -3.26
CA ASN A 101 3.70 -6.29 -2.77
C ASN A 101 2.32 -6.92 -2.87
N LEU A 102 1.28 -6.18 -2.47
CA LEU A 102 -0.12 -6.63 -2.54
C LEU A 102 -0.49 -7.11 -3.95
N ARG A 103 -0.03 -6.40 -5.00
CA ARG A 103 -0.27 -6.80 -6.40
C ARG A 103 0.30 -8.17 -6.74
N GLU A 104 1.54 -8.44 -6.32
CA GLU A 104 2.20 -9.73 -6.57
C GLU A 104 1.54 -10.85 -5.76
N GLU A 105 1.20 -10.56 -4.49
CA GLU A 105 0.51 -11.48 -3.58
C GLU A 105 -0.88 -11.87 -4.10
N VAL A 106 -1.70 -10.88 -4.48
CA VAL A 106 -3.01 -11.10 -5.10
C VAL A 106 -2.88 -11.90 -6.39
N THR A 107 -1.88 -11.60 -7.22
CA THR A 107 -1.65 -12.34 -8.47
C THR A 107 -1.27 -13.79 -8.20
N ALA A 108 -0.41 -14.05 -7.22
CA ALA A 108 -0.05 -15.41 -6.82
C ALA A 108 -1.25 -16.17 -6.24
N ILE A 109 -2.03 -15.55 -5.35
CA ILE A 109 -3.21 -16.18 -4.73
C ILE A 109 -4.26 -16.51 -5.77
N THR A 110 -4.61 -15.55 -6.63
CA THR A 110 -5.65 -15.75 -7.66
C THR A 110 -5.27 -16.80 -8.71
N ALA A 111 -3.98 -17.14 -8.83
CA ALA A 111 -3.53 -18.23 -9.70
C ALA A 111 -3.69 -19.63 -9.08
N VAL A 112 -3.79 -19.74 -7.75
CA VAL A 112 -3.79 -21.04 -7.04
C VAL A 112 -5.01 -21.30 -6.17
N ALA A 113 -5.77 -20.25 -5.83
CA ALA A 113 -6.92 -20.36 -4.94
C ALA A 113 -8.00 -21.27 -5.54
N GLY A 114 -8.48 -22.20 -4.71
CA GLY A 114 -9.53 -23.16 -5.04
C GLY A 114 -10.91 -22.72 -4.58
N LYS A 115 -11.91 -23.55 -4.85
CA LYS A 115 -13.29 -23.32 -4.42
C LYS A 115 -13.40 -23.32 -2.90
N GLY A 116 -13.97 -22.26 -2.34
CA GLY A 116 -14.18 -22.10 -0.90
C GLY A 116 -13.01 -21.47 -0.15
N ASP A 117 -11.90 -21.20 -0.83
CA ASP A 117 -10.77 -20.46 -0.24
C ASP A 117 -11.19 -19.02 0.10
N GLU A 118 -10.50 -18.44 1.07
CA GLU A 118 -10.74 -17.09 1.56
C GLU A 118 -9.43 -16.30 1.62
N VAL A 119 -9.49 -15.01 1.28
CA VAL A 119 -8.41 -14.06 1.52
C VAL A 119 -8.80 -13.16 2.70
N VAL A 120 -7.93 -13.13 3.70
CA VAL A 120 -8.05 -12.21 4.84
C VAL A 120 -6.94 -11.17 4.73
N VAL A 121 -7.31 -9.90 4.67
CA VAL A 121 -6.36 -8.79 4.66
C VAL A 121 -6.36 -8.12 6.02
N ARG A 122 -5.23 -8.16 6.72
CA ARG A 122 -4.99 -7.36 7.93
C ARG A 122 -4.58 -5.97 7.51
N LEU A 123 -5.51 -5.03 7.62
CA LEU A 123 -5.37 -3.67 7.12
C LEU A 123 -5.08 -2.69 8.27
N GLU A 124 -3.98 -1.95 8.14
CA GLU A 124 -3.63 -0.83 9.01
C GLU A 124 -3.24 0.38 8.13
N SER A 125 -4.15 1.34 7.99
CA SER A 125 -3.89 2.57 7.24
C SER A 125 -4.82 3.72 7.64
N ALA A 126 -4.24 4.90 7.86
CA ALA A 126 -4.97 6.15 8.03
C ALA A 126 -5.34 6.84 6.69
N GLY A 127 -5.00 6.22 5.56
CA GLY A 127 -5.23 6.73 4.22
C GLY A 127 -4.03 7.47 3.62
N GLY A 128 -4.31 8.25 2.57
CA GLY A 128 -3.31 9.00 1.84
C GLY A 128 -3.75 9.34 0.42
N ALA A 129 -2.79 9.37 -0.51
CA ALA A 129 -3.01 9.80 -1.87
C ALA A 129 -4.07 8.92 -2.58
N VAL A 130 -5.17 9.55 -2.99
CA VAL A 130 -6.36 8.90 -3.57
C VAL A 130 -6.01 7.91 -4.69
N PRO A 131 -5.15 8.24 -5.69
CA PRO A 131 -4.85 7.29 -6.77
C PRO A 131 -4.15 6.01 -6.28
N HIS A 132 -3.32 6.11 -5.24
CA HIS A 132 -2.55 4.97 -4.72
C HIS A 132 -3.45 4.02 -3.94
N TYR A 133 -4.35 4.56 -3.12
CA TYR A 133 -5.34 3.76 -2.39
C TYR A 133 -6.43 3.22 -3.31
N GLY A 134 -6.79 3.94 -4.37
CA GLY A 134 -7.66 3.42 -5.44
C GLY A 134 -7.04 2.21 -6.14
N LEU A 135 -5.73 2.25 -6.45
CA LEU A 135 -5.02 1.08 -7.00
C LEU A 135 -5.00 -0.10 -6.01
N ALA A 136 -4.80 0.17 -4.72
CA ALA A 136 -4.80 -0.86 -3.69
C ALA A 136 -6.18 -1.50 -3.51
N ALA A 137 -7.25 -0.71 -3.50
CA ALA A 137 -8.63 -1.19 -3.49
C ALA A 137 -8.92 -2.04 -4.75
N ALA A 138 -8.46 -1.62 -5.92
CA ALA A 138 -8.60 -2.39 -7.15
C ALA A 138 -7.89 -3.77 -7.09
N GLN A 139 -6.76 -3.89 -6.38
CA GLN A 139 -6.14 -5.21 -6.17
C GLN A 139 -7.02 -6.12 -5.32
N LEU A 140 -7.69 -5.58 -4.30
CA LEU A 140 -8.62 -6.35 -3.48
C LEU A 140 -9.88 -6.74 -4.26
N MET A 141 -10.39 -5.86 -5.13
CA MET A 141 -11.51 -6.18 -6.03
C MET A 141 -11.19 -7.37 -6.95
N ARG A 142 -9.95 -7.46 -7.48
CA ARG A 142 -9.52 -8.61 -8.31
C ARG A 142 -9.68 -9.97 -7.61
N VAL A 143 -9.58 -10.00 -6.28
CA VAL A 143 -9.82 -11.23 -5.49
C VAL A 143 -11.31 -11.60 -5.57
N ARG A 144 -12.20 -10.63 -5.39
CA ARG A 144 -13.66 -10.82 -5.46
C ARG A 144 -14.14 -11.16 -6.87
N ASP A 145 -13.53 -10.57 -7.90
CA ASP A 145 -13.83 -10.89 -9.30
C ASP A 145 -13.55 -12.36 -9.63
N LYS A 146 -12.66 -13.01 -8.87
CA LYS A 146 -12.40 -14.46 -8.95
C LYS A 146 -13.34 -15.29 -8.07
N SER A 147 -14.38 -14.68 -7.50
CA SER A 147 -15.32 -15.31 -6.55
C SER A 147 -14.63 -15.90 -5.32
N ILE A 148 -13.47 -15.36 -4.96
CA ILE A 148 -12.77 -15.72 -3.73
C ILE A 148 -13.29 -14.79 -2.63
N LYS A 149 -13.73 -15.35 -1.51
CA LYS A 149 -14.23 -14.56 -0.39
C LYS A 149 -13.12 -13.65 0.14
N LEU A 150 -13.42 -12.37 0.28
CA LEU A 150 -12.51 -11.36 0.79
C LEU A 150 -13.01 -10.81 2.12
N THR A 151 -12.21 -10.98 3.17
CA THR A 151 -12.44 -10.38 4.49
C THR A 151 -11.32 -9.39 4.80
N VAL A 152 -11.66 -8.18 5.25
CA VAL A 152 -10.70 -7.20 5.75
C VAL A 152 -10.81 -7.12 7.27
N CYS A 153 -9.70 -7.32 7.97
CA CYS A 153 -9.59 -7.22 9.42
C CYS A 153 -8.82 -5.96 9.81
N ILE A 154 -9.37 -5.18 10.75
CA ILE A 154 -8.84 -3.86 11.14
C ILE A 154 -8.65 -3.81 12.65
N ASP A 155 -7.39 -3.87 13.07
CA ASP A 155 -7.06 -3.85 14.50
C ASP A 155 -6.90 -2.43 15.06
N ARG A 156 -6.44 -1.49 14.23
CA ARG A 156 -6.08 -0.13 14.66
C ARG A 156 -6.76 0.97 13.87
N VAL A 157 -6.61 0.96 12.55
CA VAL A 157 -7.13 2.05 11.72
C VAL A 157 -7.35 1.61 10.28
N ALA A 158 -8.50 1.98 9.74
CA ALA A 158 -8.80 2.02 8.32
C ALA A 158 -9.64 3.27 8.05
N ALA A 159 -8.96 4.38 7.81
CA ALA A 159 -9.56 5.69 7.60
C ALA A 159 -9.20 6.25 6.22
N SER A 160 -10.06 7.09 5.63
CA SER A 160 -9.86 7.72 4.32
C SER A 160 -9.49 6.68 3.25
N GLY A 161 -8.33 6.76 2.62
CA GLY A 161 -7.83 5.75 1.68
C GLY A 161 -7.77 4.33 2.25
N GLY A 162 -7.54 4.15 3.55
CA GLY A 162 -7.65 2.85 4.20
C GLY A 162 -9.08 2.31 4.17
N TYR A 163 -10.08 3.16 4.43
CA TYR A 163 -11.48 2.75 4.32
C TYR A 163 -11.89 2.48 2.86
N MET A 164 -11.33 3.21 1.90
CA MET A 164 -11.50 2.93 0.47
C MET A 164 -11.06 1.49 0.11
N MET A 165 -10.00 0.99 0.73
CA MET A 165 -9.62 -0.42 0.57
C MET A 165 -10.56 -1.37 1.31
N ALA A 166 -10.95 -1.03 2.54
CA ALA A 166 -11.78 -1.90 3.37
C ALA A 166 -13.19 -2.10 2.78
N CYS A 167 -13.78 -1.05 2.22
CA CYS A 167 -15.19 -1.05 1.80
C CYS A 167 -15.48 -2.02 0.65
N VAL A 168 -14.47 -2.45 -0.11
CA VAL A 168 -14.64 -3.39 -1.23
C VAL A 168 -14.81 -4.84 -0.80
N ALA A 169 -14.47 -5.18 0.45
CA ALA A 169 -14.51 -6.54 0.98
C ALA A 169 -15.93 -7.10 1.11
N ASP A 170 -16.06 -8.43 1.10
CA ASP A 170 -17.34 -9.10 1.41
C ASP A 170 -17.70 -8.96 2.91
N ALA A 171 -16.67 -8.90 3.77
CA ALA A 171 -16.81 -8.62 5.19
C ALA A 171 -15.68 -7.73 5.71
N VAL A 172 -16.04 -6.76 6.55
CA VAL A 172 -15.11 -5.93 7.31
C VAL A 172 -15.29 -6.22 8.79
N VAL A 173 -14.23 -6.73 9.40
CA VAL A 173 -14.16 -7.07 10.81
C VAL A 173 -13.20 -6.10 11.47
N ALA A 174 -13.59 -5.52 12.61
CA ALA A 174 -12.76 -4.54 13.29
C ALA A 174 -12.69 -4.77 14.80
N ALA A 175 -11.54 -4.43 15.39
CA ALA A 175 -11.42 -4.34 16.84
C ALA A 175 -12.30 -3.18 17.35
N PRO A 176 -12.95 -3.27 18.52
CA PRO A 176 -13.90 -2.25 19.00
C PRO A 176 -13.37 -0.81 19.05
N PHE A 177 -12.06 -0.65 19.25
CA PHE A 177 -11.38 0.65 19.35
C PHE A 177 -10.62 1.05 18.08
N ALA A 178 -10.77 0.30 16.98
CA ALA A 178 -10.17 0.70 15.71
C ALA A 178 -10.83 1.98 15.18
N ILE A 179 -10.04 2.85 14.54
CA ILE A 179 -10.51 4.08 13.88
C ILE A 179 -10.98 3.73 12.46
N ILE A 180 -12.23 4.01 12.15
CA ILE A 180 -12.89 3.71 10.87
C ILE A 180 -13.50 4.99 10.28
N GLY A 181 -13.65 5.04 8.96
CA GLY A 181 -14.37 6.11 8.28
C GLY A 181 -13.42 7.14 7.68
N SER A 182 -13.58 8.41 8.03
CA SER A 182 -12.88 9.54 7.39
C SER A 182 -13.12 9.56 5.87
N ILE A 183 -14.35 9.28 5.45
CA ILE A 183 -14.75 9.33 4.04
C ILE A 183 -14.84 10.81 3.65
N GLY A 184 -13.78 11.30 3.04
CA GLY A 184 -13.60 12.69 2.67
C GLY A 184 -12.24 12.91 2.02
N VAL A 185 -12.04 14.12 1.47
CA VAL A 185 -10.82 14.52 0.78
C VAL A 185 -10.35 15.85 1.36
N VAL A 186 -9.06 15.94 1.66
CA VAL A 186 -8.45 17.17 2.15
C VAL A 186 -7.15 17.41 1.39
N ALA A 187 -6.84 18.67 1.13
CA ALA A 187 -5.53 19.09 0.69
C ALA A 187 -5.04 20.24 1.56
N GLN A 188 -3.75 20.23 1.88
CA GLN A 188 -3.09 21.24 2.68
C GLN A 188 -1.93 21.80 1.85
N VAL A 189 -1.93 23.12 1.64
CA VAL A 189 -0.90 23.81 0.84
C VAL A 189 -0.34 24.96 1.67
N PRO A 190 0.87 24.83 2.25
CA PRO A 190 1.53 25.97 2.87
C PRO A 190 1.89 26.98 1.78
N ASN A 191 1.67 28.28 2.03
CA ASN A 191 1.97 29.32 1.06
C ASN A 191 2.98 30.32 1.62
N PHE A 192 4.15 30.38 0.98
CA PHE A 192 5.28 31.24 1.33
C PHE A 192 5.40 32.48 0.44
N HIS A 193 4.44 32.73 -0.47
CA HIS A 193 4.48 33.87 -1.39
C HIS A 193 4.73 35.19 -0.67
N ARG A 194 3.99 35.45 0.42
CA ARG A 194 4.12 36.68 1.22
C ARG A 194 5.47 36.80 1.92
N LEU A 195 6.08 35.68 2.30
CA LEU A 195 7.41 35.65 2.91
C LEU A 195 8.47 36.01 1.88
N LEU A 196 8.43 35.40 0.70
CA LEU A 196 9.35 35.68 -0.39
C LEU A 196 9.26 37.14 -0.83
N LYS A 197 8.03 37.66 -1.01
CA LYS A 197 7.77 39.06 -1.35
C LYS A 197 8.31 40.05 -0.31
N LYS A 198 8.29 39.69 0.98
CA LYS A 198 8.83 40.54 2.06
C LYS A 198 10.37 40.63 2.02
N HIS A 199 11.03 39.65 1.42
CA HIS A 199 12.49 39.57 1.33
C HIS A 199 13.01 39.83 -0.10
N ASP A 200 12.18 40.42 -0.95
CA ASP A 200 12.51 40.73 -2.35
C ASP A 200 13.03 39.51 -3.13
N VAL A 201 12.48 38.33 -2.84
CA VAL A 201 12.78 37.09 -3.56
C VAL A 201 11.68 36.81 -4.59
N ASP A 202 12.06 36.85 -5.86
CA ASP A 202 11.15 36.51 -6.96
C ASP A 202 11.08 35.00 -7.20
N PHE A 203 9.87 34.46 -7.25
CA PHE A 203 9.59 33.11 -7.72
C PHE A 203 8.74 33.17 -8.99
N GLN A 204 9.35 32.78 -10.12
CA GLN A 204 8.66 32.78 -11.41
C GLN A 204 8.14 31.38 -11.73
N GLU A 205 6.81 31.21 -11.72
CA GLU A 205 6.15 29.97 -12.13
C GLU A 205 5.56 30.14 -13.54
N MET A 206 6.04 29.33 -14.49
CA MET A 206 5.56 29.32 -15.87
C MET A 206 4.77 28.04 -16.13
N THR A 207 3.51 28.17 -16.52
CA THR A 207 2.64 27.02 -16.81
C THR A 207 1.93 27.17 -18.15
N ALA A 208 1.80 26.07 -18.88
CA ALA A 208 0.91 25.98 -20.04
C ALA A 208 -0.49 25.54 -19.58
N GLY A 209 -1.50 26.38 -19.81
CA GLY A 209 -2.89 26.15 -19.39
C GLY A 209 -3.22 26.81 -18.05
N GLU A 210 -4.37 27.48 -18.00
CA GLU A 210 -4.78 28.34 -16.87
C GLU A 210 -4.81 27.61 -15.52
N PHE A 211 -5.31 26.38 -15.50
CA PHE A 211 -5.48 25.62 -14.25
C PHE A 211 -4.46 24.50 -14.07
N LYS A 212 -3.35 24.52 -14.81
CA LYS A 212 -2.27 23.52 -14.64
C LYS A 212 -1.64 23.59 -13.24
N ARG A 213 -1.70 24.76 -12.61
CA ARG A 213 -1.39 24.98 -11.20
C ARG A 213 -2.47 25.85 -10.57
N THR A 214 -3.44 25.21 -9.90
CA THR A 214 -4.54 25.91 -9.21
C THR A 214 -4.09 26.59 -7.93
N VAL A 215 -3.24 25.91 -7.14
CA VAL A 215 -2.64 26.41 -5.91
C VAL A 215 -1.13 26.15 -5.91
N SER A 216 -0.36 27.07 -5.32
CA SER A 216 1.11 27.02 -5.31
C SER A 216 1.65 27.27 -3.91
N VAL A 217 2.81 26.66 -3.62
CA VAL A 217 3.53 26.85 -2.36
C VAL A 217 4.26 28.18 -2.33
N PHE A 218 4.72 28.66 -3.49
CA PHE A 218 5.53 29.89 -3.63
C PHE A 218 4.83 30.97 -4.45
N GLY A 219 3.94 30.59 -5.37
CA GLY A 219 3.12 31.52 -6.14
C GLY A 219 1.98 32.12 -5.33
N GLU A 220 1.43 33.24 -5.81
CA GLU A 220 0.22 33.83 -5.25
C GLU A 220 -0.99 32.93 -5.51
N ILE A 221 -1.78 32.65 -4.47
CA ILE A 221 -3.04 31.91 -4.63
C ILE A 221 -4.14 32.89 -5.03
N THR A 222 -4.52 32.87 -6.30
CA THR A 222 -5.62 33.67 -6.83
C THR A 222 -6.98 33.11 -6.42
N GLU A 223 -8.03 33.95 -6.41
CA GLU A 223 -9.38 33.51 -6.08
C GLU A 223 -9.93 32.49 -7.10
N ARG A 224 -9.62 32.68 -8.39
CA ARG A 224 -9.96 31.70 -9.45
C ARG A 224 -9.27 30.36 -9.22
N GLY A 225 -7.98 30.37 -8.88
CA GLY A 225 -7.21 29.17 -8.55
C GLY A 225 -7.76 28.44 -7.32
N ARG A 226 -8.10 29.18 -6.27
CA ARG A 226 -8.75 28.65 -5.06
C ARG A 226 -10.09 27.99 -5.37
N LYS A 227 -10.96 28.68 -6.12
CA LYS A 227 -12.27 28.14 -6.52
C LYS A 227 -12.12 26.87 -7.35
N LYS A 228 -11.22 26.87 -8.34
CA LYS A 228 -10.98 25.68 -9.16
C LYS A 228 -10.46 24.50 -8.34
N PHE A 229 -9.54 24.74 -7.41
CA PHE A 229 -9.02 23.70 -6.53
C PHE A 229 -10.10 23.14 -5.60
N GLN A 230 -11.01 23.99 -5.11
CA GLN A 230 -12.16 23.55 -4.32
C GLN A 230 -13.10 22.65 -5.15
N GLU A 231 -13.39 23.02 -6.39
CA GLU A 231 -14.15 22.17 -7.32
C GLU A 231 -13.48 20.80 -7.52
N GLU A 232 -12.15 20.76 -7.70
CA GLU A 232 -11.39 19.50 -7.85
C GLU A 232 -11.48 18.60 -6.59
N LEU A 233 -11.48 19.20 -5.40
CA LEU A 233 -11.67 18.47 -4.13
C LEU A 233 -13.09 17.90 -4.02
N GLU A 234 -14.10 18.67 -4.41
CA GLU A 234 -15.51 18.25 -4.42
C GLU A 234 -15.76 17.12 -5.42
N ASP A 235 -15.18 17.21 -6.62
CA ASP A 235 -15.23 16.16 -7.63
C ASP A 235 -14.62 14.85 -7.10
N THR A 236 -13.43 14.95 -6.48
CA THR A 236 -12.75 13.80 -5.89
C THR A 236 -13.57 13.20 -4.73
N HIS A 237 -14.18 14.04 -3.90
CA HIS A 237 -15.04 13.58 -2.81
C HIS A 237 -16.29 12.89 -3.33
N SER A 238 -16.93 13.43 -4.37
CA SER A 238 -18.09 12.82 -5.02
C SER A 238 -17.75 11.44 -5.59
N LEU A 239 -16.61 11.30 -6.27
CA LEU A 239 -16.11 10.01 -6.74
C LEU A 239 -15.88 9.02 -5.59
N PHE A 240 -15.33 9.48 -4.47
CA PHE A 240 -15.15 8.61 -3.31
C PHE A 240 -16.50 8.17 -2.70
N LYS A 241 -17.47 9.08 -2.56
CA LYS A 241 -18.85 8.74 -2.13
C LYS A 241 -19.45 7.66 -3.02
N GLN A 242 -19.38 7.85 -4.34
CA GLN A 242 -19.91 6.89 -5.32
C GLN A 242 -19.20 5.53 -5.21
N PHE A 243 -17.87 5.54 -5.06
CA PHE A 243 -17.09 4.32 -4.87
C PHE A 243 -17.53 3.55 -3.62
N VAL A 244 -17.72 4.24 -2.48
CA VAL A 244 -18.23 3.61 -1.26
C VAL A 244 -19.65 3.09 -1.47
N LYS A 245 -20.55 3.85 -2.11
CA LYS A 245 -21.93 3.41 -2.39
C LYS A 245 -21.99 2.11 -3.19
N ALA A 246 -21.14 2.00 -4.21
CA ALA A 246 -21.11 0.85 -5.10
C ALA A 246 -20.76 -0.45 -4.34
N HIS A 247 -19.92 -0.37 -3.32
CA HIS A 247 -19.48 -1.52 -2.54
C HIS A 247 -20.26 -1.72 -1.24
N ARG A 248 -20.83 -0.64 -0.69
CA ARG A 248 -21.64 -0.61 0.53
C ARG A 248 -23.00 0.06 0.25
N PRO A 249 -23.88 -0.57 -0.55
CA PRO A 249 -25.13 0.06 -1.01
C PRO A 249 -26.11 0.39 0.11
N LYS A 250 -26.02 -0.30 1.25
CA LYS A 250 -26.86 -0.08 2.44
C LYS A 250 -26.39 1.08 3.31
N LEU A 251 -25.22 1.65 3.04
CA LEU A 251 -24.65 2.72 3.84
C LEU A 251 -25.37 4.05 3.56
N ASP A 252 -25.69 4.78 4.63
CA ASP A 252 -26.18 6.15 4.56
C ASP A 252 -24.98 7.09 4.37
N LEU A 253 -24.77 7.52 3.13
CA LEU A 253 -23.61 8.35 2.78
C LEU A 253 -23.71 9.77 3.31
N ASP A 254 -24.90 10.29 3.56
CA ASP A 254 -25.03 11.66 4.04
C ASP A 254 -24.66 11.74 5.52
N GLN A 255 -24.82 10.62 6.24
CA GLN A 255 -24.34 10.47 7.62
C GLN A 255 -22.84 10.19 7.72
N VAL A 256 -22.26 9.39 6.82
CA VAL A 256 -20.88 8.88 7.00
C VAL A 256 -19.81 9.51 6.11
N ALA A 257 -20.21 10.24 5.06
CA ALA A 257 -19.28 10.92 4.14
C ALA A 257 -19.15 12.43 4.46
N THR A 258 -19.06 12.73 5.75
CA THR A 258 -18.82 14.09 6.29
C THR A 258 -17.33 14.39 6.49
N GLY A 259 -16.46 13.39 6.31
CA GLY A 259 -15.03 13.46 6.65
C GLY A 259 -14.70 13.08 8.10
N GLU A 260 -15.72 12.83 8.94
CA GLU A 260 -15.52 12.37 10.31
C GLU A 260 -14.99 10.93 10.38
N HIS A 261 -14.36 10.59 11.51
CA HIS A 261 -13.96 9.23 11.84
C HIS A 261 -14.66 8.76 13.10
N TRP A 262 -14.81 7.44 13.23
CA TRP A 262 -15.49 6.81 14.36
C TRP A 262 -14.67 5.65 14.90
N LEU A 263 -14.85 5.36 16.19
CA LEU A 263 -14.44 4.06 16.72
C LEU A 263 -15.32 2.98 16.08
N ALA A 264 -14.75 1.80 15.83
CA ALA A 264 -15.44 0.70 15.16
C ALA A 264 -16.75 0.30 15.83
N ARG A 265 -16.88 0.45 17.16
CA ARG A 265 -18.17 0.25 17.85
C ARG A 265 -19.29 1.11 17.24
N ARG A 266 -19.05 2.40 17.07
CA ARG A 266 -19.98 3.31 16.39
C ARG A 266 -20.03 3.03 14.88
N GLY A 267 -18.89 2.65 14.30
CA GLY A 267 -18.82 2.21 12.90
C GLY A 267 -19.76 1.03 12.59
N LEU A 268 -19.96 0.09 13.53
CA LEU A 268 -20.90 -1.02 13.37
C LEU A 268 -22.34 -0.52 13.29
N GLU A 269 -22.72 0.41 14.17
CA GLU A 269 -24.05 1.03 14.19
C GLU A 269 -24.33 1.81 12.89
N LEU A 270 -23.28 2.43 12.32
CA LEU A 270 -23.34 3.16 11.06
C LEU A 270 -23.23 2.24 9.82
N GLY A 271 -22.97 0.94 9.99
CA GLY A 271 -22.77 -0.01 8.88
C GLY A 271 -21.41 0.11 8.17
N LEU A 272 -20.45 0.85 8.73
CA LEU A 272 -19.09 0.99 8.21
C LEU A 272 -18.27 -0.29 8.36
N VAL A 273 -18.57 -1.10 9.37
CA VAL A 273 -18.01 -2.43 9.60
C VAL A 273 -19.14 -3.44 9.81
N ASP A 274 -18.88 -4.72 9.57
CA ASP A 274 -19.89 -5.77 9.66
C ASP A 274 -19.86 -6.49 11.01
N GLN A 275 -18.69 -6.58 11.64
CA GLN A 275 -18.51 -7.31 12.90
C GLN A 275 -17.42 -6.68 13.77
N LEU A 276 -17.59 -6.82 15.09
CA LEU A 276 -16.57 -6.51 16.08
C LEU A 276 -15.89 -7.79 16.58
N ARG A 277 -14.59 -7.94 16.32
CA ARG A 277 -13.78 -9.10 16.74
C ARG A 277 -12.30 -8.73 16.75
N THR A 278 -11.52 -9.49 17.51
CA THR A 278 -10.04 -9.49 17.56
C THR A 278 -9.50 -10.84 17.12
#